data_AF-A0A7W6GGV5-F1
#
_entry.id   AF-A0A7W6GGV5-F1
#
_cell.length_a   1.000
_cell.length_b   1.000
_cell.length_c   1.000
_cell.angle_alpha   90.00
_cell.angle_beta   90.00
_cell.angle_gamma   90.00
#
_symmetry.space_group_name_H-M   'P 1'
#
loop_
_entity.id
_entity.type
_entity.pdbx_description
1 polymer ?
#
loop_
_entity_poly.entity_id
_entity_poly.type
_entity_poly.pdbx_seq_one_letter_code
_entity_poly.pdbx_strand_id
1 'polypeptide(L)'
;MPLLHDRAGRFSPLLALTLLGLLAPAAWLAVRALHGDFSGGAALPGVPPGFGDAAGAPAAPFGGAAPSAFGGEQARPITGAIHFTGDWAIRFLLLSLAVTPFRKLLHWPRLVLVRRRIGLAALAYAVLHLALYAADQDFVLTKIVSEIALRIYLAIGFVALIGLVALGATSTDGAVKRMGARNWGRLHKLAYPIAGLALLHFTMQSKLDISDPAWMWGLFLWAMGWRVLQNRGERATSPVWLVGLAVAAALATAFSEAAWYGLATGVDPARVLAANFSVRLGLRPCWIVLLFGLAAAASSFVGAWRRGPTRARAERAARLAPADRAA
;
A
#
# COMPACT_ATOMS: atom_id res chain seq x y z
N MET A 1 -16.07 21.88 10.86
CA MET A 1 -15.43 20.82 10.05
C MET A 1 -13.92 20.71 10.33
N PRO A 2 -13.51 20.05 11.42
CA PRO A 2 -12.08 19.86 11.78
C PRO A 2 -11.28 19.02 10.77
N LEU A 3 -11.95 18.40 9.79
CA LEU A 3 -11.32 17.57 8.75
C LEU A 3 -10.51 18.36 7.72
N LEU A 4 -10.83 19.63 7.47
CA LEU A 4 -10.14 20.45 6.46
C LEU A 4 -9.17 21.48 7.05
N HIS A 5 -9.15 21.60 8.38
CA HIS A 5 -8.43 22.65 9.10
C HIS A 5 -7.20 22.08 9.83
N ASP A 6 -6.13 22.88 9.91
CA ASP A 6 -4.96 22.58 10.74
C ASP A 6 -5.27 22.75 12.24
N ARG A 7 -4.32 22.43 13.11
CA ARG A 7 -4.50 22.61 14.57
C ARG A 7 -4.73 24.06 15.00
N ALA A 8 -4.43 25.03 14.13
CA ALA A 8 -4.68 26.44 14.36
C ALA A 8 -6.02 26.89 13.77
N GLY A 9 -6.86 25.96 13.29
CA GLY A 9 -8.17 26.26 12.73
C GLY A 9 -8.13 26.87 11.32
N ARG A 10 -6.99 26.82 10.61
CA ARG A 10 -6.86 27.35 9.24
C ARG A 10 -7.07 26.26 8.20
N PHE A 11 -7.73 26.59 7.09
CA PHE A 11 -7.92 25.67 5.98
C PHE A 11 -6.57 25.15 5.46
N SER A 12 -6.47 23.84 5.25
CA SER A 12 -5.27 23.18 4.74
C SER A 12 -5.60 22.50 3.41
N PRO A 13 -5.17 23.07 2.26
CA PRO A 13 -5.38 22.47 0.95
C PRO A 13 -4.84 21.04 0.85
N LEU A 14 -3.71 20.76 1.53
CA LEU A 14 -3.13 19.42 1.62
C LEU A 14 -4.10 18.41 2.24
N LEU A 15 -4.80 18.81 3.30
CA LEU A 15 -5.75 17.96 4.01
C LEU A 15 -7.02 17.71 3.20
N ALA A 16 -7.48 18.73 2.46
CA ALA A 16 -8.59 18.62 1.52
C ALA A 16 -8.28 17.68 0.36
N LEU A 17 -7.14 17.86 -0.31
CA LEU A 17 -6.68 16.99 -1.41
C LEU A 17 -6.48 15.55 -0.95
N THR A 18 -5.93 15.36 0.25
CA THR A 18 -5.79 14.01 0.83
C THR A 18 -7.17 13.38 1.03
N LEU A 19 -8.14 14.11 1.58
CA LEU A 19 -9.48 13.56 1.79
C LEU A 19 -10.15 13.19 0.46
N LEU A 20 -10.08 14.06 -0.54
CA LEU A 20 -10.59 13.76 -1.89
C LEU A 20 -9.92 12.52 -2.49
N GLY A 21 -8.59 12.41 -2.39
CA GLY A 21 -7.84 11.26 -2.90
C GLY A 21 -8.16 9.95 -2.16
N LEU A 22 -8.43 10.01 -0.85
CA LEU A 22 -8.83 8.83 -0.07
C LEU A 22 -10.28 8.40 -0.36
N LEU A 23 -11.15 9.35 -0.73
CA LEU A 23 -12.55 9.08 -1.07
C LEU A 23 -12.75 8.70 -2.54
N ALA A 24 -11.83 9.05 -3.44
CA ALA A 24 -11.94 8.77 -4.88
C ALA A 24 -12.20 7.29 -5.21
N PRO A 25 -11.51 6.31 -4.59
CA PRO A 25 -11.78 4.90 -4.88
C PRO A 25 -13.15 4.44 -4.36
N ALA A 26 -13.59 4.98 -3.23
CA ALA A 26 -14.92 4.70 -2.68
C ALA A 26 -16.02 5.31 -3.54
N ALA A 27 -15.83 6.53 -4.02
CA ALA A 27 -16.73 7.18 -4.96
C ALA A 27 -16.82 6.39 -6.28
N TRP A 28 -15.68 5.92 -6.80
CA TRP A 28 -15.65 5.07 -7.98
C TRP A 28 -16.41 3.75 -7.77
N LEU A 29 -16.17 3.06 -6.64
CA LEU A 29 -16.90 1.83 -6.30
C LEU A 29 -18.41 2.09 -6.16
N ALA A 30 -18.80 3.21 -5.55
CA ALA A 30 -20.20 3.60 -5.40
C ALA A 30 -20.87 3.88 -6.75
N VAL A 31 -20.19 4.57 -7.67
CA VAL A 31 -20.68 4.78 -9.04
C VAL A 31 -20.90 3.45 -9.76
N ARG A 32 -19.97 2.49 -9.65
CA ARG A 32 -20.16 1.14 -10.22
C ARG A 32 -21.34 0.41 -9.61
N ALA A 33 -21.52 0.51 -8.29
CA ALA A 33 -22.67 -0.07 -7.62
C ALA A 33 -24.00 0.54 -8.09
N LEU A 34 -24.04 1.86 -8.28
CA LEU A 34 -25.22 2.57 -8.79
C LEU A 34 -25.53 2.22 -10.25
N HIS A 35 -24.53 1.88 -11.06
CA HIS A 35 -24.71 1.41 -12.43
C HIS A 35 -25.18 -0.04 -12.54
N GLY A 36 -25.37 -0.73 -11.40
CA GLY A 36 -25.83 -2.12 -11.41
C GLY A 36 -24.73 -3.13 -11.69
N ASP A 37 -23.46 -2.72 -11.73
CA ASP A 37 -22.32 -3.63 -11.95
C ASP A 37 -22.22 -4.73 -10.88
N PHE A 38 -22.91 -4.54 -9.74
CA PHE A 38 -22.98 -5.52 -8.66
C PHE A 38 -24.35 -6.19 -8.46
N SER A 39 -25.39 -5.75 -9.17
CA SER A 39 -26.65 -6.47 -9.24
C SER A 39 -26.49 -7.57 -10.29
N GLY A 40 -26.60 -8.84 -9.91
CA GLY A 40 -26.48 -9.95 -10.85
C GLY A 40 -27.38 -9.72 -12.06
N GLY A 41 -26.77 -9.45 -13.23
CA GLY A 41 -27.51 -9.22 -14.46
C GLY A 41 -28.35 -10.43 -14.78
N ALA A 42 -29.63 -10.20 -15.11
CA ALA A 42 -30.48 -11.27 -15.63
C ALA A 42 -29.83 -11.83 -16.90
N ALA A 43 -29.59 -13.14 -16.93
CA ALA A 43 -29.11 -13.82 -18.12
C ALA A 43 -30.04 -13.47 -19.30
N LEU A 44 -29.50 -12.85 -20.36
CA LEU A 44 -30.26 -12.61 -21.58
C LEU A 44 -30.81 -13.96 -22.09
N PRO A 45 -32.12 -14.06 -22.39
CA PRO A 45 -32.69 -15.32 -22.86
C PRO A 45 -31.98 -15.76 -24.15
N GLY A 46 -31.36 -16.94 -24.12
CA GLY A 46 -30.68 -17.55 -25.28
C GLY A 46 -29.16 -17.36 -25.34
N VAL A 47 -28.54 -16.60 -24.42
CA VAL A 47 -27.08 -16.48 -24.35
C VAL A 47 -26.54 -17.42 -23.27
N PRO A 48 -25.63 -18.37 -23.60
CA PRO A 48 -25.03 -19.25 -22.59
C PRO A 48 -24.32 -18.42 -21.51
N PRO A 49 -24.30 -18.87 -20.25
CA PRO A 49 -23.50 -18.23 -19.20
C PRO A 49 -22.04 -18.12 -19.66
N GLY A 50 -21.59 -16.91 -20.02
CA GLY A 50 -20.22 -16.63 -20.43
C GLY A 50 -20.08 -15.65 -21.60
N PHE A 51 -21.17 -15.34 -22.31
CA PHE A 51 -21.11 -14.57 -23.57
C PHE A 51 -21.87 -13.23 -23.55
N GLY A 52 -22.51 -12.86 -22.44
CA GLY A 52 -23.43 -11.70 -22.38
C GLY A 52 -22.77 -10.33 -22.32
N ASP A 53 -21.67 -10.16 -21.59
CA ASP A 53 -21.27 -8.80 -21.12
C ASP A 53 -19.84 -8.39 -21.49
N ALA A 54 -19.22 -9.01 -22.50
CA ALA A 54 -17.85 -8.70 -22.90
C ALA A 54 -17.69 -7.35 -23.66
N ALA A 55 -18.75 -6.55 -23.79
CA ALA A 55 -18.72 -5.27 -24.47
C ALA A 55 -18.86 -4.11 -23.47
N GLY A 56 -17.73 -3.58 -22.99
CA GLY A 56 -17.67 -2.19 -22.54
C GLY A 56 -17.18 -1.88 -21.13
N ALA A 57 -16.47 -2.76 -20.42
CA ALA A 57 -15.82 -2.36 -19.17
C ALA A 57 -14.68 -1.34 -19.47
N PRO A 58 -14.80 -0.05 -19.10
CA PRO A 58 -13.70 0.88 -19.28
C PRO A 58 -12.53 0.46 -18.39
N ALA A 59 -11.31 0.55 -18.93
CA ALA A 59 -10.08 0.33 -18.18
C ALA A 59 -10.11 1.14 -16.87
N ALA A 60 -9.75 0.49 -15.75
CA ALA A 60 -9.77 1.13 -14.43
C ALA A 60 -8.86 2.38 -14.45
N PRO A 61 -9.37 3.60 -14.21
CA PRO A 61 -8.58 4.82 -14.24
C PRO A 61 -7.56 4.91 -13.09
N PHE A 62 -7.62 3.98 -12.12
CA PHE A 62 -6.78 3.94 -10.93
C PHE A 62 -6.09 2.57 -10.77
N GLY A 63 -5.38 2.14 -11.82
CA GLY A 63 -4.40 1.04 -11.77
C GLY A 63 -4.99 -0.30 -11.31
N GLY A 64 -5.60 -1.02 -12.23
CA GLY A 64 -5.77 -2.47 -12.20
C GLY A 64 -5.46 -2.98 -13.60
N ALA A 65 -4.91 -4.20 -13.72
CA ALA A 65 -4.72 -4.83 -15.01
C ALA A 65 -6.05 -4.84 -15.79
N ALA A 66 -5.99 -4.56 -17.10
CA ALA A 66 -7.13 -4.66 -18.00
C ALA A 66 -7.78 -6.05 -17.85
N PRO A 67 -9.12 -6.16 -17.95
CA PRO A 67 -9.75 -7.48 -17.95
C PRO A 67 -9.16 -8.28 -19.12
N SER A 68 -8.44 -9.36 -18.79
CA SER A 68 -7.88 -10.27 -19.77
C SER A 68 -9.02 -10.86 -20.59
N ALA A 69 -9.03 -10.56 -21.89
CA ALA A 69 -10.06 -10.94 -22.86
C ALA A 69 -10.03 -12.44 -23.24
N PHE A 70 -9.72 -13.34 -22.29
CA PHE A 70 -9.75 -14.78 -22.50
C PHE A 70 -10.42 -15.49 -21.32
N GLY A 71 -11.68 -15.89 -21.52
CA GLY A 71 -12.29 -17.08 -20.91
C GLY A 71 -12.54 -17.09 -19.40
N GLY A 72 -13.79 -16.79 -19.01
CA GLY A 72 -14.53 -17.66 -18.09
C GLY A 72 -14.20 -17.61 -16.58
N GLU A 73 -14.44 -16.47 -15.93
CA GLU A 73 -14.99 -16.47 -14.56
C GLU A 73 -15.96 -15.29 -14.50
N GLN A 74 -17.26 -15.55 -14.66
CA GLN A 74 -18.25 -14.61 -14.14
C GLN A 74 -18.14 -14.65 -12.61
N ALA A 75 -17.13 -13.96 -12.06
CA ALA A 75 -16.99 -13.77 -10.64
C ALA A 75 -18.30 -13.15 -10.13
N ARG A 76 -18.88 -13.71 -9.06
CA ARG A 76 -20.03 -13.08 -8.38
C ARG A 76 -19.66 -11.61 -8.19
N PRO A 77 -20.54 -10.65 -8.54
CA PRO A 77 -20.11 -9.25 -8.56
C PRO A 77 -19.54 -8.73 -7.22
N ILE A 78 -20.03 -9.28 -6.10
CA ILE A 78 -19.50 -9.03 -4.76
C ILE A 78 -18.02 -9.41 -4.59
N THR A 79 -17.56 -10.47 -5.26
CA THR A 79 -16.16 -10.90 -5.25
C THR A 79 -15.24 -9.81 -5.83
N GLY A 80 -15.67 -9.15 -6.90
CA GLY A 80 -14.94 -7.99 -7.45
C GLY A 80 -14.82 -6.84 -6.45
N ALA A 81 -15.88 -6.55 -5.69
CA ALA A 81 -15.85 -5.54 -4.63
C ALA A 81 -14.94 -5.94 -3.44
N ILE A 82 -14.92 -7.23 -3.07
CA ILE A 82 -14.00 -7.78 -2.06
C ILE A 82 -12.55 -7.56 -2.49
N HIS A 83 -12.19 -7.93 -3.73
CA HIS A 83 -10.84 -7.71 -4.26
C HIS A 83 -10.47 -6.23 -4.29
N PHE A 84 -11.35 -5.38 -4.84
CA PHE A 84 -11.12 -3.95 -4.91
C PHE A 84 -10.84 -3.33 -3.53
N THR A 85 -11.67 -3.65 -2.54
CA THR A 85 -11.52 -3.09 -1.19
C THR A 85 -10.26 -3.61 -0.49
N GLY A 86 -9.88 -4.88 -0.72
CA GLY A 86 -8.63 -5.46 -0.24
C GLY A 86 -7.40 -4.78 -0.83
N ASP A 87 -7.37 -4.61 -2.16
CA ASP A 87 -6.26 -3.94 -2.88
C ASP A 87 -6.04 -2.53 -2.35
N TRP A 88 -7.13 -1.75 -2.20
CA TRP A 88 -7.05 -0.38 -1.69
C TRP A 88 -6.66 -0.31 -0.23
N ALA A 89 -7.05 -1.28 0.61
CA ALA A 89 -6.57 -1.36 1.99
C ALA A 89 -5.04 -1.48 2.05
N ILE A 90 -4.46 -2.36 1.23
CA ILE A 90 -3.00 -2.56 1.16
C ILE A 90 -2.32 -1.33 0.54
N ARG A 91 -2.87 -0.74 -0.53
CA ARG A 91 -2.34 0.49 -1.15
C ARG A 91 -2.26 1.63 -0.13
N PHE A 92 -3.31 1.85 0.66
CA PHE A 92 -3.27 2.86 1.72
C PHE A 92 -2.29 2.50 2.84
N LEU A 93 -2.20 1.23 3.23
CA LEU A 93 -1.23 0.80 4.23
C LEU A 93 0.21 1.10 3.77
N LEU A 94 0.56 0.73 2.53
CA LEU A 94 1.87 1.04 1.94
C LEU A 94 2.11 2.54 1.79
N LEU A 95 1.11 3.30 1.35
CA LEU A 95 1.21 4.75 1.24
C LEU A 95 1.50 5.38 2.62
N SER A 96 0.86 4.88 3.68
CA SER A 96 1.12 5.32 5.05
C SER A 96 2.56 5.05 5.50
N LEU A 97 3.14 3.93 5.07
CA LEU A 97 4.53 3.56 5.33
C LEU A 97 5.51 4.41 4.50
N ALA A 98 5.10 4.84 3.30
CA ALA A 98 5.87 5.68 2.39
C ALA A 98 5.92 7.15 2.83
N VAL A 99 4.97 7.63 3.64
CA VAL A 99 4.99 9.02 4.14
C VAL A 99 6.31 9.38 4.83
N THR A 100 6.88 8.47 5.64
CA THR A 100 8.12 8.74 6.36
C THR A 100 9.34 8.92 5.44
N PRO A 101 9.62 8.02 4.47
CA PRO A 101 10.68 8.23 3.48
C PRO A 101 10.50 9.53 2.71
N PHE A 102 9.33 9.76 2.11
CA PHE A 102 9.12 10.94 1.27
C PHE A 102 9.16 12.26 2.05
N ARG A 103 8.74 12.28 3.32
CA ARG A 103 8.92 13.44 4.21
C ARG A 103 10.38 13.86 4.32
N LYS A 104 11.30 12.89 4.37
CA LYS A 104 12.73 13.12 4.49
C LYS A 104 13.38 13.42 3.13
N LEU A 105 13.08 12.62 2.10
CA LEU A 105 13.62 12.80 0.76
C LEU A 105 13.24 14.16 0.15
N LEU A 106 11.98 14.58 0.29
CA LEU A 106 11.49 15.85 -0.24
C LEU A 106 11.72 17.06 0.69
N HIS A 107 12.28 16.84 1.89
CA HIS A 107 12.36 17.85 2.96
C HIS A 107 11.02 18.54 3.27
N TRP A 108 9.92 17.77 3.21
CA TRP A 108 8.57 18.30 3.36
C TRP A 108 7.91 17.83 4.67
N PRO A 109 8.17 18.49 5.82
CA PRO A 109 7.70 18.02 7.12
C PRO A 109 6.17 17.93 7.25
N ARG A 110 5.42 18.74 6.49
CA ARG A 110 3.94 18.73 6.50
C ARG A 110 3.33 17.41 6.02
N LEU A 111 4.06 16.56 5.29
CA LEU A 111 3.58 15.22 4.92
C LEU A 111 3.22 14.35 6.14
N VAL A 112 3.79 14.62 7.32
CA VAL A 112 3.42 13.89 8.54
C VAL A 112 1.94 14.05 8.91
N LEU A 113 1.31 15.16 8.50
CA LEU A 113 -0.09 15.49 8.81
C LEU A 113 -1.08 14.54 8.14
N VAL A 114 -0.71 13.96 6.99
CA VAL A 114 -1.60 13.08 6.22
C VAL A 114 -1.46 11.61 6.61
N ARG A 115 -0.35 11.23 7.26
CA ARG A 115 -0.03 9.83 7.62
C ARG A 115 -1.17 9.12 8.36
N ARG A 116 -1.72 9.78 9.38
CA ARG A 116 -2.79 9.21 10.20
C ARG A 116 -4.07 8.98 9.40
N ARG A 117 -4.41 9.90 8.49
CA ARG A 117 -5.62 9.79 7.65
C ARG A 117 -5.51 8.64 6.66
N ILE A 118 -4.35 8.50 6.04
CA ILE A 118 -4.05 7.39 5.13
C ILE A 118 -4.11 6.04 5.88
N GLY A 119 -3.54 5.96 7.09
CA GLY A 119 -3.62 4.75 7.91
C GLY A 119 -5.06 4.40 8.36
N LEU A 120 -5.88 5.40 8.70
CA LEU A 120 -7.30 5.18 9.01
C LEU A 120 -8.11 4.77 7.77
N ALA A 121 -7.77 5.28 6.58
CA ALA A 121 -8.38 4.80 5.34
C ALA A 121 -8.03 3.34 5.06
N ALA A 122 -6.78 2.91 5.29
CA ALA A 122 -6.40 1.50 5.20
C ALA A 122 -7.25 0.62 6.13
N LEU A 123 -7.47 1.05 7.38
CA LEU A 123 -8.36 0.34 8.31
C LEU A 123 -9.81 0.31 7.83
N ALA A 124 -10.36 1.44 7.37
CA ALA A 124 -11.74 1.51 6.90
C ALA A 124 -11.98 0.54 5.72
N TYR A 125 -11.05 0.49 4.77
CA TYR A 125 -11.12 -0.44 3.64
C TYR A 125 -10.92 -1.89 4.06
N ALA A 126 -10.04 -2.18 5.03
CA ALA A 126 -9.86 -3.53 5.55
C ALA A 126 -11.12 -4.05 6.29
N VAL A 127 -11.80 -3.18 7.06
CA VAL A 127 -13.08 -3.52 7.71
C VAL A 127 -14.18 -3.70 6.66
N LEU A 128 -14.23 -2.84 5.64
CA LEU A 128 -15.17 -2.99 4.53
C LEU A 128 -14.93 -4.30 3.76
N HIS A 129 -13.68 -4.66 3.53
CA HIS A 129 -13.29 -5.93 2.91
C HIS A 129 -13.82 -7.14 3.71
N LEU A 130 -13.64 -7.15 5.04
CA LEU A 130 -14.23 -8.19 5.90
C LEU A 130 -15.77 -8.18 5.86
N ALA A 131 -16.39 -7.00 5.85
CA ALA A 131 -17.84 -6.88 5.80
C ALA A 131 -18.43 -7.41 4.48
N LEU A 132 -17.76 -7.15 3.34
CA LEU A 132 -18.14 -7.70 2.04
C LEU A 132 -17.93 -9.21 1.98
N TYR A 133 -16.84 -9.74 2.57
CA TYR A 133 -16.68 -11.19 2.73
C TYR A 133 -17.79 -11.79 3.60
N ALA A 134 -18.14 -11.16 4.73
CA ALA A 134 -19.25 -11.62 5.56
C ALA A 134 -20.59 -11.60 4.80
N ALA A 135 -20.82 -10.60 3.96
CA ALA A 135 -21.98 -10.53 3.10
C ALA A 135 -21.99 -11.62 2.02
N ASP A 136 -20.84 -11.95 1.43
CA ASP A 136 -20.70 -13.08 0.49
C ASP A 136 -20.99 -14.45 1.14
N GLN A 137 -20.82 -14.52 2.47
CA GLN A 137 -21.15 -15.66 3.32
C GLN A 137 -22.55 -15.56 3.98
N ASP A 138 -23.43 -14.70 3.46
CA ASP A 138 -24.81 -14.48 3.95
C ASP A 138 -24.89 -14.12 5.46
N PHE A 139 -23.82 -13.55 6.00
CA PHE A 139 -23.66 -13.23 7.43
C PHE A 139 -23.80 -14.43 8.38
N VAL A 140 -23.63 -15.66 7.89
CA VAL A 140 -23.66 -16.86 8.74
C VAL A 140 -22.37 -16.97 9.55
N LEU A 141 -22.40 -16.47 10.80
CA LEU A 141 -21.20 -16.31 11.64
C LEU A 141 -20.43 -17.62 11.88
N THR A 142 -21.13 -18.74 12.07
CA THR A 142 -20.50 -20.06 12.26
C THR A 142 -19.69 -20.49 11.02
N LYS A 143 -20.25 -20.25 9.83
CA LYS A 143 -19.57 -20.49 8.55
C LYS A 143 -18.35 -19.58 8.40
N ILE A 144 -18.51 -18.28 8.64
CA ILE A 144 -17.42 -17.30 8.55
C ILE A 144 -16.25 -17.69 9.47
N VAL A 145 -16.53 -17.97 10.73
CA VAL A 145 -15.49 -18.31 11.72
C VAL A 145 -14.81 -19.63 11.35
N SER A 146 -15.57 -20.65 10.94
CA SER A 146 -14.98 -21.94 10.53
C SER A 146 -14.11 -21.80 9.27
N GLU A 147 -14.53 -21.04 8.26
CA GLU A 147 -13.72 -20.78 7.07
C GLU A 147 -12.43 -20.02 7.40
N ILE A 148 -12.50 -18.98 8.23
CA ILE A 148 -11.31 -18.22 8.66
C ILE A 148 -10.34 -19.12 9.43
N ALA A 149 -10.85 -19.98 10.32
CA ALA A 149 -10.00 -20.86 11.13
C ALA A 149 -9.35 -21.98 10.32
N LEU A 150 -10.05 -22.53 9.33
CA LEU A 150 -9.59 -23.69 8.55
C LEU A 150 -8.69 -23.30 7.36
N ARG A 151 -8.77 -22.07 6.88
CA ARG A 151 -7.99 -21.60 5.72
C ARG A 151 -6.88 -20.66 6.17
N ILE A 152 -5.64 -21.15 6.11
CA ILE A 152 -4.46 -20.44 6.63
C ILE A 152 -4.31 -19.01 6.08
N TYR A 153 -4.62 -18.77 4.79
CA TYR A 153 -4.53 -17.43 4.22
C TYR A 153 -5.58 -16.48 4.83
N LEU A 154 -6.81 -16.93 5.12
CA LEU A 154 -7.80 -16.11 5.83
C LEU A 154 -7.37 -15.83 7.26
N ALA A 155 -6.84 -16.83 7.97
CA ALA A 155 -6.34 -16.64 9.34
C ALA A 155 -5.24 -15.56 9.39
N ILE A 156 -4.29 -15.58 8.46
CA ILE A 156 -3.24 -14.55 8.35
C ILE A 156 -3.84 -13.16 8.11
N GLY A 157 -4.80 -13.04 7.18
CA GLY A 157 -5.51 -11.79 6.91
C GLY A 157 -6.26 -11.27 8.14
N PHE A 158 -6.92 -12.16 8.88
CA PHE A 158 -7.65 -11.83 10.09
C PHE A 158 -6.73 -11.34 11.23
N VAL A 159 -5.57 -11.97 11.42
CA VAL A 159 -4.54 -11.50 12.37
C VAL A 159 -4.04 -10.11 11.99
N ALA A 160 -3.79 -9.86 10.70
CA ALA A 160 -3.39 -8.54 10.21
C ALA A 160 -4.49 -7.49 10.49
N LEU A 161 -5.76 -7.85 10.29
CA LEU A 161 -6.91 -6.99 10.58
C LEU A 161 -7.02 -6.65 12.06
N ILE A 162 -6.90 -7.62 12.97
CA ILE A 162 -6.90 -7.37 14.43
C ILE A 162 -5.80 -6.37 14.80
N GLY A 163 -4.58 -6.57 14.27
CA GLY A 163 -3.48 -5.65 14.48
C GLY A 163 -3.81 -4.23 13.97
N LEU A 164 -4.39 -4.12 12.79
CA LEU A 164 -4.76 -2.84 12.18
C LEU A 164 -5.87 -2.13 12.98
N VAL A 165 -6.85 -2.88 13.50
CA VAL A 165 -7.91 -2.37 14.39
C VAL A 165 -7.30 -1.83 15.68
N ALA A 166 -6.33 -2.54 16.29
CA ALA A 166 -5.64 -2.05 17.48
C ALA A 166 -4.89 -0.73 17.23
N LEU A 167 -4.25 -0.58 16.07
CA LEU A 167 -3.61 0.69 15.67
C LEU A 167 -4.63 1.81 15.42
N GLY A 168 -5.77 1.49 14.80
CA GLY A 168 -6.85 2.45 14.60
C GLY A 168 -7.47 2.95 15.89
N ALA A 169 -7.79 2.04 16.82
CA ALA A 169 -8.35 2.36 18.12
C ALA A 169 -7.41 3.27 18.94
N THR A 170 -6.10 3.06 18.80
CA THR A 170 -5.06 3.87 19.47
C THR A 170 -4.60 5.08 18.67
N SER A 171 -5.30 5.43 17.58
CA SER A 171 -4.98 6.60 16.75
C SER A 171 -5.68 7.88 17.21
N THR A 172 -6.52 7.89 18.26
CA THR A 172 -7.19 9.13 18.73
C THR A 172 -6.25 10.04 19.54
N ASP A 173 -6.51 11.35 19.57
CA ASP A 173 -5.68 12.30 20.34
C ASP A 173 -5.70 11.96 21.83
N GLY A 174 -6.86 11.51 22.33
CA GLY A 174 -7.01 11.00 23.69
C GLY A 174 -6.16 9.75 23.96
N ALA A 175 -6.17 8.76 23.05
CA ALA A 175 -5.35 7.56 23.19
C ALA A 175 -3.85 7.88 23.17
N VAL A 176 -3.41 8.74 22.26
CA VAL A 176 -2.00 9.19 22.17
C VAL A 176 -1.57 9.87 23.47
N LYS A 177 -2.42 10.74 24.03
CA LYS A 177 -2.14 11.43 25.31
C LYS A 177 -2.08 10.45 26.49
N ARG A 178 -2.99 9.48 26.56
CA ARG A 178 -3.06 8.48 27.65
C ARG A 178 -1.88 7.50 27.63
N MET A 179 -1.47 7.03 26.46
CA MET A 179 -0.36 6.06 26.33
C MET A 179 1.03 6.71 26.45
N GLY A 180 1.12 8.00 26.12
CA GLY A 180 2.39 8.70 25.94
C GLY A 180 3.08 8.35 24.62
N ALA A 181 3.83 9.31 24.08
CA ALA A 181 4.43 9.21 22.74
C ALA A 181 5.36 7.99 22.57
N ARG A 182 6.08 7.59 23.62
CA ARG A 182 7.01 6.44 23.59
C ARG A 182 6.28 5.12 23.39
N ASN A 183 5.29 4.81 24.23
CA ASN A 183 4.56 3.54 24.15
C ASN A 183 3.66 3.49 22.92
N TRP A 184 3.00 4.62 22.59
CA TRP A 184 2.25 4.75 21.34
C TRP A 184 3.13 4.46 20.12
N GLY A 185 4.35 5.03 20.09
CA GLY A 185 5.33 4.79 19.04
C GLY A 185 5.79 3.33 18.97
N ARG A 186 5.95 2.64 20.10
CA ARG A 186 6.27 1.20 20.14
C ARG A 186 5.13 0.36 19.57
N LEU A 187 3.89 0.61 19.98
CA LEU A 187 2.71 -0.08 19.45
C LEU A 187 2.59 0.13 17.93
N HIS A 188 2.76 1.36 17.45
CA HIS A 188 2.63 1.68 16.03
C HIS A 188 3.77 1.14 15.15
N LYS A 189 4.84 0.57 15.72
CA LYS A 189 5.81 -0.24 14.95
C LYS A 189 5.21 -1.56 14.48
N LEU A 190 4.11 -2.04 15.08
CA LEU A 190 3.38 -3.20 14.58
C LEU A 190 2.83 -3.00 13.16
N ALA A 191 2.74 -1.76 12.67
CA ALA A 191 2.38 -1.50 11.27
C ALA A 191 3.31 -2.23 10.27
N TYR A 192 4.57 -2.50 10.63
CA TYR A 192 5.52 -3.21 9.76
C TYR A 192 5.18 -4.70 9.63
N PRO A 193 5.07 -5.49 10.72
CA PRO A 193 4.61 -6.88 10.59
C PRO A 193 3.17 -6.99 10.07
N ILE A 194 2.27 -6.06 10.41
CA ILE A 194 0.90 -6.05 9.84
C ILE A 194 0.93 -5.90 8.32
N ALA A 195 1.76 -5.01 7.77
CA ALA A 195 1.91 -4.86 6.32
C ALA A 195 2.50 -6.13 5.67
N GLY A 196 3.49 -6.76 6.31
CA GLY A 196 4.03 -8.04 5.86
C GLY A 196 2.97 -9.15 5.83
N LEU A 197 2.17 -9.29 6.89
CA LEU A 197 1.08 -10.27 6.95
C LEU A 197 -0.02 -9.98 5.92
N ALA A 198 -0.40 -8.72 5.73
CA ALA A 198 -1.42 -8.32 4.75
C ALA A 198 -0.97 -8.64 3.30
N LEU A 199 0.31 -8.39 2.98
CA LEU A 199 0.85 -8.73 1.67
C LEU A 199 1.04 -10.24 1.49
N LEU A 200 1.40 -10.97 2.55
CA LEU A 200 1.47 -12.43 2.50
C LEU A 200 0.09 -13.04 2.26
N HIS A 201 -0.93 -12.56 2.98
CA HIS A 201 -2.33 -12.90 2.75
C HIS A 201 -2.72 -12.65 1.30
N PHE A 202 -2.38 -11.49 0.74
CA PHE A 202 -2.68 -11.15 -0.65
C PHE A 202 -1.98 -12.09 -1.64
N THR A 203 -0.70 -12.39 -1.41
CA THR A 203 0.09 -13.31 -2.27
C THR A 203 -0.51 -14.73 -2.24
N MET A 204 -0.93 -15.21 -1.07
CA MET A 204 -1.57 -16.52 -0.90
C MET A 204 -2.96 -16.61 -1.54
N GLN A 205 -3.69 -15.49 -1.57
CA GLN A 205 -5.02 -15.42 -2.18
C GLN A 205 -4.94 -15.40 -3.72
N SER A 206 -3.86 -14.88 -4.28
CA SER A 206 -3.64 -14.84 -5.73
C SER A 206 -3.37 -16.24 -6.29
N LYS A 207 -4.30 -16.76 -7.10
CA LYS A 207 -4.26 -18.13 -7.62
C LYS A 207 -3.20 -18.35 -8.71
N LEU A 208 -3.12 -17.46 -9.70
CA LEU A 208 -2.29 -17.65 -10.90
C LEU A 208 -1.30 -16.50 -11.13
N ASP A 209 -1.80 -15.27 -11.08
CA ASP A 209 -0.99 -14.07 -11.26
C ASP A 209 -0.73 -13.39 -9.92
N ILE A 210 0.52 -13.39 -9.49
CA ILE A 210 0.97 -12.68 -8.29
C ILE A 210 1.64 -11.34 -8.60
N SER A 211 1.51 -10.82 -9.83
CA SER A 211 2.16 -9.58 -10.24
C SER A 211 1.80 -8.42 -9.31
N ASP A 212 0.50 -8.28 -8.98
CA ASP A 212 0.01 -7.24 -8.09
C ASP A 212 0.58 -7.31 -6.66
N PRO A 213 0.43 -8.44 -5.94
CA PRO A 213 1.07 -8.57 -4.63
C PRO A 213 2.60 -8.47 -4.70
N ALA A 214 3.24 -8.91 -5.79
CA ALA A 214 4.70 -8.89 -5.92
C ALA A 214 5.26 -7.46 -6.00
N TRP A 215 4.70 -6.56 -6.82
CA TRP A 215 5.23 -5.19 -6.88
C TRP A 215 4.96 -4.45 -5.56
N MET A 216 3.81 -4.70 -4.92
CA MET A 216 3.46 -4.16 -3.61
C MET A 216 4.40 -4.68 -2.50
N TRP A 217 4.77 -5.96 -2.56
CA TRP A 217 5.80 -6.55 -1.71
C TRP A 217 7.14 -5.87 -1.90
N GLY A 218 7.54 -5.61 -3.14
CA GLY A 218 8.75 -4.87 -3.46
C GLY A 218 8.77 -3.44 -2.92
N LEU A 219 7.64 -2.71 -3.00
CA LEU A 219 7.51 -1.38 -2.38
C LEU A 219 7.62 -1.43 -0.86
N PHE A 220 7.07 -2.48 -0.23
CA PHE A 220 7.24 -2.72 1.19
C PHE A 220 8.72 -2.97 1.55
N LEU A 221 9.41 -3.84 0.80
CA LEU A 221 10.84 -4.11 0.98
C LEU A 221 11.68 -2.84 0.80
N TRP A 222 11.38 -2.03 -0.21
CA TRP A 222 12.02 -0.72 -0.40
C TRP A 222 11.80 0.19 0.81
N ALA A 223 10.56 0.28 1.30
CA ALA A 223 10.22 1.11 2.46
C ALA A 223 10.91 0.64 3.74
N MET A 224 11.10 -0.68 3.92
CA MET A 224 11.84 -1.24 5.05
C MET A 224 13.35 -1.03 4.90
N GLY A 225 13.90 -1.27 3.71
CA GLY A 225 15.31 -1.02 3.41
C GLY A 225 15.69 0.45 3.63
N TRP A 226 14.83 1.39 3.24
CA TRP A 226 15.02 2.82 3.54
C TRP A 226 15.13 3.09 5.06
N ARG A 227 14.33 2.42 5.90
CA ARG A 227 14.41 2.57 7.37
C ARG A 227 15.71 2.02 7.92
N VAL A 228 16.21 0.91 7.36
CA VAL A 228 17.52 0.36 7.72
C VAL A 228 18.64 1.34 7.36
N LEU A 229 18.59 1.92 6.16
CA LEU A 229 19.55 2.95 5.72
C LEU A 229 19.48 4.19 6.61
N GLN A 230 18.29 4.68 6.95
CA GLN A 230 18.12 5.82 7.85
C GLN A 230 18.75 5.58 9.23
N ASN A 231 18.65 4.37 9.78
CA ASN A 231 19.25 4.05 11.08
C ASN A 231 20.78 4.06 11.04
N ARG A 232 21.41 3.99 9.85
CA ARG A 232 22.87 4.08 9.65
C ARG A 232 23.37 5.53 9.50
N GLY A 233 22.50 6.52 9.63
CA GLY A 233 22.84 7.95 9.60
C GLY A 233 22.56 8.66 8.27
N GLU A 234 22.68 9.99 8.24
CA GLU A 234 22.26 10.81 7.09
C GLU A 234 23.08 10.56 5.81
N ARG A 235 24.36 10.18 5.95
CA ARG A 235 25.23 9.81 4.81
C ARG A 235 24.71 8.56 4.06
N ALA A 236 24.04 7.65 4.76
CA ALA A 236 23.44 6.46 4.17
C ALA A 236 22.16 6.77 3.36
N THR A 237 21.69 8.03 3.35
CA THR A 237 20.60 8.50 2.47
C THR A 237 21.08 9.30 1.27
N SER A 238 22.37 9.18 0.90
CA SER A 238 22.90 9.76 -0.34
C SER A 238 22.22 9.16 -1.58
N PRO A 239 22.19 9.86 -2.73
CA PRO A 239 21.60 9.35 -3.97
C PRO A 239 22.13 7.97 -4.38
N VAL A 240 23.43 7.72 -4.21
CA VAL A 240 24.07 6.42 -4.54
C VAL A 240 23.45 5.28 -3.73
N TRP A 241 23.27 5.48 -2.42
CA TRP A 241 22.63 4.50 -1.54
C TRP A 241 21.14 4.30 -1.86
N LEU A 242 20.45 5.36 -2.31
CA LEU A 242 19.04 5.26 -2.73
C LEU A 242 18.88 4.50 -4.04
N VAL A 243 19.79 4.68 -4.99
CA VAL A 243 19.85 3.89 -6.23
C VAL A 243 20.19 2.43 -5.90
N GLY A 244 21.18 2.19 -5.04
CA GLY A 244 21.51 0.85 -4.55
C GLY A 244 20.32 0.17 -3.87
N LEU A 245 19.56 0.89 -3.06
CA LEU A 245 18.31 0.41 -2.46
C LEU A 245 17.25 0.06 -3.51
N ALA A 246 17.09 0.89 -4.56
CA ALA A 246 16.15 0.63 -5.64
C ALA A 246 16.47 -0.68 -6.36
N VAL A 247 17.74 -0.90 -6.72
CA VAL A 247 18.22 -2.14 -7.35
C VAL A 247 18.03 -3.33 -6.40
N ALA A 248 18.44 -3.20 -5.14
CA ALA A 248 18.30 -4.28 -4.15
C ALA A 248 16.83 -4.68 -3.92
N ALA A 249 15.91 -3.70 -3.83
CA ALA A 249 14.49 -3.97 -3.68
C ALA A 249 13.90 -4.63 -4.94
N ALA A 250 14.29 -4.19 -6.14
CA ALA A 250 13.86 -4.79 -7.40
C ALA A 250 14.32 -6.25 -7.53
N LEU A 251 15.59 -6.54 -7.22
CA LEU A 251 16.12 -7.90 -7.20
C LEU A 251 15.41 -8.75 -6.16
N ALA A 252 15.27 -8.26 -4.94
CA ALA A 252 14.55 -8.98 -3.88
C ALA A 252 13.10 -9.28 -4.28
N THR A 253 12.44 -8.39 -5.02
CA THR A 253 11.10 -8.63 -5.58
C THR A 253 11.12 -9.81 -6.57
N ALA A 254 12.05 -9.79 -7.53
CA ALA A 254 12.17 -10.85 -8.53
C ALA A 254 12.47 -12.22 -7.89
N PHE A 255 13.35 -12.25 -6.89
CA PHE A 255 13.67 -13.48 -6.16
C PHE A 255 12.51 -13.96 -5.28
N SER A 256 11.79 -13.06 -4.61
CA SER A 256 10.60 -13.43 -3.82
C SER A 256 9.50 -14.01 -4.71
N GLU A 257 9.27 -13.44 -5.89
CA GLU A 257 8.29 -13.95 -6.86
C GLU A 257 8.69 -15.33 -7.38
N ALA A 258 9.96 -15.51 -7.77
CA ALA A 258 10.48 -16.81 -8.20
C ALA A 258 10.43 -17.88 -7.10
N ALA A 259 10.74 -17.49 -5.86
CA ALA A 259 10.64 -18.36 -4.70
C ALA A 259 9.18 -18.74 -4.42
N TRP A 260 8.24 -17.80 -4.55
CA TRP A 260 6.81 -18.08 -4.38
C TRP A 260 6.31 -19.12 -5.38
N TYR A 261 6.55 -18.91 -6.67
CA TYR A 261 6.16 -19.88 -7.70
C TYR A 261 6.87 -21.24 -7.52
N GLY A 262 8.15 -21.23 -7.14
CA GLY A 262 8.88 -22.46 -6.82
C GLY A 262 8.25 -23.27 -5.69
N LEU A 263 7.93 -22.60 -4.58
CA LEU A 263 7.45 -23.27 -3.36
C LEU A 263 5.95 -23.59 -3.42
N ALA A 264 5.13 -22.71 -4.01
CA ALA A 264 3.68 -22.82 -3.98
C ALA A 264 3.11 -23.61 -5.15
N THR A 265 3.72 -23.53 -6.34
CA THR A 265 3.19 -24.16 -7.56
C THR A 265 4.13 -25.20 -8.17
N GLY A 266 5.37 -25.32 -7.68
CA GLY A 266 6.38 -26.25 -8.21
C GLY A 266 6.96 -25.82 -9.56
N VAL A 267 6.70 -24.59 -10.01
CA VAL A 267 7.26 -24.03 -11.23
C VAL A 267 8.75 -23.76 -11.02
N ASP A 268 9.59 -24.15 -11.99
CA ASP A 268 11.03 -23.90 -11.94
C ASP A 268 11.35 -22.40 -11.70
N PRO A 269 11.96 -22.04 -10.55
CA PRO A 269 12.28 -20.65 -10.22
C PRO A 269 13.18 -19.97 -11.25
N ALA A 270 14.04 -20.73 -11.94
CA ALA A 270 14.93 -20.18 -12.96
C ALA A 270 14.15 -19.62 -14.15
N ARG A 271 13.03 -20.27 -14.54
CA ARG A 271 12.15 -19.78 -15.60
C ARG A 271 11.44 -18.50 -15.20
N VAL A 272 10.99 -18.41 -13.95
CA VAL A 272 10.36 -17.21 -13.42
C VAL A 272 11.35 -16.05 -13.37
N LEU A 273 12.58 -16.29 -12.90
CA LEU A 273 13.64 -15.28 -12.94
C LEU A 273 13.95 -14.81 -14.35
N ALA A 274 14.09 -15.73 -15.31
CA ALA A 274 14.30 -15.37 -16.71
C ALA A 274 13.14 -14.52 -17.26
N ALA A 275 11.91 -14.85 -16.90
CA ALA A 275 10.72 -14.09 -17.27
C ALA A 275 10.70 -12.68 -16.63
N ASN A 276 11.20 -12.54 -15.41
CA ASN A 276 11.27 -11.28 -14.68
C ASN A 276 12.22 -10.26 -15.31
N PHE A 277 13.35 -10.71 -15.86
CA PHE A 277 14.29 -9.84 -16.56
C PHE A 277 13.96 -9.64 -18.05
N SER A 278 12.93 -10.31 -18.56
CA SER A 278 12.42 -10.11 -19.92
C SER A 278 11.48 -8.89 -19.98
N VAL A 279 11.78 -7.94 -20.87
CA VAL A 279 10.89 -6.81 -21.19
C VAL A 279 9.85 -7.13 -22.27
N ARG A 280 9.90 -8.33 -22.88
CA ARG A 280 9.00 -8.73 -23.96
C ARG A 280 7.56 -8.97 -23.50
N LEU A 281 7.38 -9.25 -22.21
CA LEU A 281 6.09 -9.61 -21.59
C LEU A 281 5.46 -8.42 -20.84
N GLY A 282 5.94 -7.21 -21.08
CA GLY A 282 5.53 -6.00 -20.34
C GLY A 282 6.38 -5.73 -19.09
N LEU A 283 5.97 -4.73 -18.31
CA LEU A 283 6.67 -4.33 -17.09
C LEU A 283 6.40 -5.33 -15.96
N ARG A 284 7.36 -6.23 -15.73
CA ARG A 284 7.33 -7.17 -14.58
C ARG A 284 7.42 -6.42 -13.24
N PRO A 285 6.95 -7.02 -12.13
CA PRO A 285 6.92 -6.39 -10.81
C PRO A 285 8.26 -5.76 -10.36
N CYS A 286 9.38 -6.43 -10.63
CA CYS A 286 10.70 -5.92 -10.28
C CYS A 286 11.05 -4.60 -11.00
N TRP A 287 10.63 -4.41 -12.26
CA TRP A 287 10.85 -3.17 -13.01
C TRP A 287 10.01 -2.03 -12.45
N ILE A 288 8.76 -2.31 -12.05
CA ILE A 288 7.89 -1.31 -11.38
C ILE A 288 8.57 -0.81 -10.10
N VAL A 289 9.09 -1.73 -9.29
CA VAL A 289 9.81 -1.41 -8.04
C VAL A 289 11.09 -0.64 -8.31
N LEU A 290 11.84 -1.01 -9.35
CA LEU A 290 13.05 -0.29 -9.76
C LEU A 290 12.72 1.14 -10.17
N LEU A 291 11.75 1.33 -11.07
CA LEU A 291 11.30 2.64 -11.53
C LEU A 291 10.84 3.51 -10.37
N PHE A 292 10.05 2.95 -9.44
CA PHE A 292 9.64 3.64 -8.23
C PHE A 292 10.84 4.06 -7.36
N GLY A 293 11.77 3.14 -7.12
CA GLY A 293 12.95 3.41 -6.28
C GLY A 293 13.87 4.46 -6.89
N LEU A 294 14.06 4.45 -8.22
CA LEU A 294 14.81 5.47 -8.95
C LEU A 294 14.10 6.82 -8.93
N ALA A 295 12.78 6.86 -9.10
CA ALA A 295 11.99 8.08 -8.95
C ALA A 295 12.10 8.64 -7.52
N ALA A 296 12.09 7.78 -6.50
CA ALA A 296 12.30 8.18 -5.11
C ALA A 296 13.72 8.72 -4.88
N ALA A 297 14.75 8.11 -5.48
CA ALA A 297 16.11 8.65 -5.45
C ALA A 297 16.19 10.02 -6.14
N ALA A 298 15.56 10.19 -7.30
CA ALA A 298 15.49 11.46 -8.02
C ALA A 298 14.80 12.56 -7.19
N SER A 299 13.75 12.19 -6.43
CA SER A 299 13.02 13.13 -5.56
C SER A 299 13.90 13.76 -4.47
N SER A 300 15.02 13.10 -4.10
CA SER A 300 15.98 13.65 -3.14
C SER A 300 16.66 14.93 -3.64
N PHE A 301 16.84 15.08 -4.96
CA PHE A 301 17.40 16.29 -5.56
C PHE A 301 16.41 17.46 -5.48
N VAL A 302 15.11 17.20 -5.69
CA VAL A 302 14.04 18.19 -5.50
C VAL A 302 14.02 18.68 -4.06
N GLY A 303 14.19 17.76 -3.10
CA GLY A 303 14.31 18.10 -1.70
C GLY A 303 15.54 18.95 -1.36
N ALA A 304 16.68 18.70 -2.02
CA ALA A 304 17.89 19.51 -1.87
C ALA A 304 17.69 20.95 -2.38
N TRP A 305 17.00 21.11 -3.52
CA TRP A 305 16.60 22.43 -4.04
C TRP A 305 15.69 23.18 -3.06
N ARG A 306 14.71 22.50 -2.45
CA ARG A 306 13.81 23.10 -1.44
C ARG A 306 14.50 23.55 -0.16
N ARG A 307 15.67 22.98 0.19
CA ARG A 307 16.44 23.40 1.38
C ARG A 307 17.03 24.81 1.25
N GLY A 308 17.25 25.29 0.02
CA GLY A 308 17.84 26.61 -0.27
C GLY A 308 19.33 26.72 0.13
N PRO A 309 20.12 27.59 -0.52
CA PRO A 309 21.54 27.81 -0.19
C PRO A 309 21.75 28.40 1.22
N THR A 310 20.78 29.16 1.71
CA THR A 310 20.84 29.96 2.94
C THR A 310 20.85 29.12 4.21
N ARG A 311 20.05 28.04 4.27
CA ARG A 311 20.02 27.17 5.47
C ARG A 311 21.27 26.30 5.57
N ALA A 312 21.78 25.83 4.44
CA ALA A 312 23.05 25.09 4.38
C ALA A 312 24.24 25.97 4.80
N ARG A 313 24.27 27.24 4.39
CA ARG A 313 25.24 28.23 4.88
C ARG A 313 25.11 28.50 6.38
N ALA A 314 23.89 28.65 6.90
CA ALA A 314 23.65 28.89 8.32
C ALA A 314 24.08 27.69 9.20
N GLU A 315 23.82 26.45 8.78
CA GLU A 315 24.28 25.25 9.48
C GLU A 315 25.79 25.07 9.39
N ARG A 316 26.41 25.42 8.25
CA ARG A 316 27.87 25.41 8.10
C ARG A 316 28.52 26.49 8.96
N ALA A 317 27.93 27.68 9.04
CA ALA A 317 28.37 28.75 9.94
C ALA A 317 28.23 28.36 11.42
N ALA A 318 27.12 27.73 11.79
CA ALA A 318 26.91 27.25 13.16
C ALA A 318 27.87 26.12 13.57
N ARG A 319 28.29 25.26 12.63
CA ARG A 319 29.31 24.21 12.87
C ARG A 319 30.73 24.75 12.97
N LEU A 320 31.00 25.91 12.37
CA LEU A 320 32.30 26.57 12.37
C LEU A 320 32.39 27.66 13.46
N ALA A 321 31.29 27.94 14.17
CA ALA A 321 31.31 28.82 15.32
C ALA A 321 32.20 28.18 16.41
N PRO A 322 33.24 28.88 16.90
CA PRO A 322 34.09 28.38 17.96
C PRO A 322 33.26 28.02 19.19
N ALA A 323 33.55 26.86 19.79
CA ALA A 323 32.92 26.41 21.03
C ALA A 323 33.48 27.19 22.22
N ASP A 324 33.25 28.50 22.26
CA ASP A 324 33.68 29.33 23.38
C ASP A 324 32.58 30.30 23.78
N ARG A 325 31.98 30.00 24.94
CA ARG A 325 31.62 30.93 26.03
C ARG A 325 30.78 30.17 27.06
N ALA A 326 31.46 29.42 27.91
CA ALA A 326 30.99 29.10 29.27
C ALA A 326 32.24 28.85 30.13
N ALA A 327 32.90 29.94 30.49
CA ALA A 327 33.68 30.06 31.72
C ALA A 327 32.80 30.79 32.73
#